data_AF-A0A9W6FCW5-F1
#
_entry.id   AF-A0A9W6FCW5-F1
#
_cell.length_a   1.000
_cell.length_b   1.000
_cell.length_c   1.000
_cell.angle_alpha   90.00
_cell.angle_beta   90.00
_cell.angle_gamma   90.00
#
_symmetry.space_group_name_H-M   'P 1'
#
loop_
_entity.id
_entity.type
_entity.pdbx_description
1 polymer ?
#
loop_
_entity_poly.entity_id
_entity_poly.type
_entity_poly.pdbx_seq_one_letter_code
_entity_poly.pdbx_strand_id
1 'polypeptide(L)'
;MKKSKVLVGLLAALMLLAGCEQEQSDTVDDTAEKQETVVSEETDSTIAEGQVTSGSLPGELAQIPQEYFEEADQQGTLVELEYDTYESMTYEEEEEVLHKRAIVYLPYGYSEETAYNVFYLMHGGWSNETTYLGTPDRPNDLKMCWTMPWQTGKSSR
;
A
#
# COMPACT_ATOMS: atom_id res chain seq x y z
N MET A 1 64.34 -8.30 17.78
CA MET A 1 64.20 -9.16 18.97
C MET A 1 62.84 -8.84 19.62
N LYS A 2 61.77 -9.51 19.18
CA LYS A 2 61.03 -10.58 19.87
C LYS A 2 60.38 -10.16 21.22
N LYS A 3 59.15 -9.63 21.17
CA LYS A 3 58.11 -9.79 22.23
C LYS A 3 56.69 -9.66 21.64
N SER A 4 56.24 -10.61 20.82
CA SER A 4 54.82 -10.79 20.47
C SER A 4 54.42 -12.25 20.71
N LYS A 5 54.05 -12.59 21.94
CA LYS A 5 53.61 -13.95 22.30
C LYS A 5 52.53 -13.96 23.40
N VAL A 6 51.62 -12.97 23.43
CA VAL A 6 50.54 -12.95 24.43
C VAL A 6 49.13 -12.93 23.83
N LEU A 7 48.94 -12.71 22.53
CA LEU A 7 47.58 -12.54 21.96
C LEU A 7 46.97 -13.78 21.27
N VAL A 8 47.61 -14.96 21.35
CA VAL A 8 47.09 -16.18 20.67
C VAL A 8 46.39 -17.15 21.65
N GLY A 9 46.36 -16.83 22.95
CA GLY A 9 45.82 -17.71 24.00
C GLY A 9 44.34 -17.57 24.33
N LEU A 10 43.57 -16.70 23.65
CA LEU A 10 42.18 -16.40 24.02
C LEU A 10 41.13 -16.92 23.03
N LEU A 11 41.54 -17.64 21.97
CA LEU A 11 40.64 -18.12 20.92
C LEU A 11 40.40 -19.65 20.92
N ALA A 12 40.82 -20.37 21.96
CA ALA A 12 40.78 -21.84 22.00
C ALA A 12 40.19 -22.43 23.30
N ALA A 13 39.25 -21.73 23.95
CA ALA A 13 38.64 -22.17 25.21
C ALA A 13 37.10 -22.08 25.25
N LEU A 14 36.42 -22.07 24.10
CA LEU A 14 34.95 -21.98 24.01
C LEU A 14 34.34 -22.97 22.99
N MET A 15 35.00 -24.11 22.80
CA MET A 15 34.50 -25.26 22.06
C MET A 15 34.80 -26.49 22.89
N LEU A 16 33.86 -26.93 23.74
CA LEU A 16 33.68 -28.31 24.25
C LEU A 16 32.76 -28.30 25.50
N LEU A 17 31.48 -28.06 25.28
CA LEU A 17 30.44 -28.74 26.08
C LEU A 17 29.46 -29.37 25.09
N ALA A 18 29.67 -30.67 24.87
CA ALA A 18 28.68 -31.62 24.38
C ALA A 18 27.38 -31.46 25.19
N GLY A 19 26.18 -31.53 24.62
CA GLY A 19 25.72 -32.62 23.77
C GLY A 19 25.09 -33.68 24.68
N CYS A 20 23.75 -33.67 24.78
CA CYS A 20 22.95 -34.86 25.06
C CYS A 20 21.62 -34.74 24.30
N GLU A 21 21.44 -35.75 23.48
CA GLU A 21 20.32 -36.18 22.64
C GLU A 21 19.27 -36.89 23.49
N GLN A 22 17.97 -36.74 23.19
CA GLN A 22 16.95 -37.82 23.21
C GLN A 22 15.55 -37.28 22.81
N GLU A 23 14.93 -37.91 21.80
CA GLU A 23 13.50 -37.80 21.48
C GLU A 23 12.65 -38.61 22.48
N GLN A 24 11.50 -38.08 22.93
CA GLN A 24 10.24 -38.84 23.03
C GLN A 24 9.03 -37.93 23.30
N SER A 25 7.98 -38.18 22.51
CA SER A 25 6.55 -37.93 22.74
C SER A 25 6.11 -37.96 24.21
N ASP A 26 5.27 -37.00 24.62
CA ASP A 26 3.90 -37.29 25.07
C ASP A 26 3.06 -36.01 25.19
N THR A 27 1.88 -36.06 24.58
CA THR A 27 0.73 -35.17 24.77
C THR A 27 0.23 -35.21 26.23
N VAL A 28 -0.14 -34.06 26.80
CA VAL A 28 -1.47 -33.80 27.42
C VAL A 28 -1.63 -32.29 27.65
N ASP A 29 -2.81 -31.84 27.23
CA ASP A 29 -3.55 -30.60 27.45
C ASP A 29 -3.45 -30.02 28.87
N ASP A 30 -3.23 -28.71 28.99
CA ASP A 30 -3.82 -27.94 30.09
C ASP A 30 -4.12 -26.51 29.65
N THR A 31 -5.39 -26.16 29.83
CA THR A 31 -6.03 -24.92 29.46
C THR A 31 -5.62 -23.82 30.44
N ALA A 32 -5.08 -22.71 29.93
CA ALA A 32 -4.90 -21.48 30.71
C ALA A 32 -5.62 -20.32 30.02
N GLU A 33 -6.77 -19.97 30.60
CA GLU A 33 -7.53 -18.76 30.33
C GLU A 33 -6.63 -17.52 30.44
N LYS A 34 -6.68 -16.65 29.44
CA LYS A 34 -6.16 -15.28 29.53
C LYS A 34 -7.31 -14.30 29.34
N GLN A 35 -7.86 -13.87 30.47
CA GLN A 35 -8.74 -12.72 30.62
C GLN A 35 -7.87 -11.53 31.04
N GLU A 36 -8.01 -10.39 30.34
CA GLU A 36 -7.70 -8.99 30.71
C GLU A 36 -7.41 -8.22 29.41
N THR A 37 -7.83 -6.99 29.12
CA THR A 37 -8.77 -6.02 29.69
C THR A 37 -8.88 -4.99 28.57
N VAL A 38 -10.03 -4.82 27.91
CA VAL A 38 -10.18 -3.80 26.87
C VAL A 38 -10.53 -2.49 27.57
N VAL A 39 -9.53 -1.61 27.69
CA VAL A 39 -9.69 -0.24 28.15
C VAL A 39 -10.45 0.54 27.06
N SER A 40 -11.59 1.10 27.47
CA SER A 40 -12.34 2.10 26.71
C SER A 40 -11.53 3.40 26.66
N GLU A 41 -11.17 3.85 25.47
CA GLU A 41 -10.83 5.25 25.24
C GLU A 41 -11.91 5.86 24.35
N GLU A 42 -12.81 6.57 25.00
CA GLU A 42 -13.67 7.58 24.40
C GLU A 42 -12.76 8.64 23.76
N THR A 43 -12.68 8.67 22.44
CA THR A 43 -12.12 9.82 21.72
C THR A 43 -13.28 10.59 21.12
N ASP A 44 -13.70 11.62 21.83
CA ASP A 44 -14.54 12.70 21.32
C ASP A 44 -13.81 13.35 20.15
N SER A 45 -14.29 13.07 18.94
CA SER A 45 -13.90 13.76 17.72
C SER A 45 -15.19 14.20 17.06
N THR A 46 -15.60 15.41 17.40
CA THR A 46 -16.67 16.15 16.74
C THR A 46 -16.25 16.44 15.29
N ILE A 47 -16.44 15.46 14.41
CA ILE A 47 -16.38 15.65 12.97
C ILE A 47 -17.67 16.34 12.54
N ALA A 48 -17.53 17.52 11.94
CA ALA A 48 -18.63 18.23 11.29
C ALA A 48 -19.32 17.30 10.28
N GLU A 49 -20.64 17.20 10.37
CA GLU A 49 -21.45 16.27 9.60
C GLU A 49 -21.44 16.62 8.10
N GLY A 50 -20.45 16.09 7.40
CA GLY A 50 -20.33 16.10 5.95
C GLY A 50 -20.94 14.82 5.38
N GLN A 51 -22.13 14.94 4.80
CA GLN A 51 -22.82 14.01 3.91
C GLN A 51 -22.18 12.61 3.79
N VAL A 52 -22.59 11.68 4.66
CA VAL A 52 -22.33 10.25 4.47
C VAL A 52 -22.97 9.85 3.15
N THR A 53 -22.16 9.54 2.14
CA THR A 53 -22.66 9.00 0.87
C THR A 53 -23.44 7.73 1.20
N SER A 54 -24.74 7.70 0.90
CA SER A 54 -25.61 6.52 1.12
C SER A 54 -25.31 5.42 0.10
N GLY A 55 -24.05 5.04 -0.05
CA GLY A 55 -23.63 3.91 -0.89
C GLY A 55 -24.00 2.61 -0.19
N SER A 56 -24.83 1.79 -0.83
CA SER A 56 -25.05 0.41 -0.39
C SER A 56 -23.92 -0.44 -0.94
N LEU A 57 -23.10 -1.01 -0.05
CA LEU A 57 -22.13 -2.02 -0.44
C LEU A 57 -22.86 -3.36 -0.68
N PRO A 58 -22.49 -4.12 -1.71
CA PRO A 58 -23.05 -5.45 -1.91
C PRO A 58 -22.68 -6.36 -0.74
N GLY A 59 -23.57 -7.31 -0.40
CA GLY A 59 -23.34 -8.26 0.69
C GLY A 59 -22.21 -9.28 0.42
N GLU A 60 -21.73 -9.35 -0.82
CA GLU A 60 -20.66 -10.24 -1.26
C GLU A 60 -19.68 -9.51 -2.19
N LEU A 61 -18.41 -9.91 -2.14
CA LEU A 61 -17.37 -9.42 -3.03
C LEU A 61 -17.40 -10.21 -4.34
N ALA A 62 -17.40 -9.49 -5.46
CA ALA A 62 -17.21 -10.09 -6.78
C ALA A 62 -15.74 -9.99 -7.19
N GLN A 63 -15.21 -11.05 -7.79
CA GLN A 63 -13.90 -10.97 -8.44
C GLN A 63 -14.01 -10.17 -9.74
N ILE A 64 -12.95 -9.42 -10.04
CA ILE A 64 -12.80 -8.72 -11.32
C ILE A 64 -12.65 -9.81 -12.40
N PRO A 65 -13.48 -9.81 -13.47
CA PRO A 65 -13.35 -10.77 -14.56
C PRO A 65 -11.94 -10.77 -15.16
N GLN A 66 -11.42 -11.93 -15.54
CA GLN A 66 -10.03 -12.03 -16.02
C GLN A 66 -9.80 -11.21 -17.29
N GLU A 67 -10.84 -11.11 -18.13
CA GLU A 67 -10.81 -10.28 -19.35
C GLU A 67 -10.50 -8.81 -19.07
N TYR A 68 -10.76 -8.29 -17.86
CA TYR A 68 -10.51 -6.88 -17.54
C TYR A 68 -9.03 -6.54 -17.38
N PHE A 69 -8.17 -7.56 -17.29
CA PHE A 69 -6.72 -7.41 -17.25
C PHE A 69 -6.10 -7.48 -18.66
N GLU A 70 -6.88 -7.79 -19.69
CA GLU A 70 -6.41 -7.84 -21.08
C GLU A 70 -6.38 -6.44 -21.71
N GLU A 71 -5.62 -6.31 -22.81
CA GLU A 71 -5.64 -5.07 -23.58
C GLU A 71 -7.02 -4.80 -24.17
N ALA A 72 -7.40 -3.54 -24.11
CA ALA A 72 -8.74 -3.09 -24.43
C ALA A 72 -8.68 -2.18 -25.67
N ASP A 73 -9.68 -2.17 -26.55
CA ASP A 73 -9.62 -1.39 -27.80
C ASP A 73 -9.69 0.13 -27.57
N GLN A 74 -10.51 0.55 -26.61
CA GLN A 74 -10.73 1.94 -26.22
C GLN A 74 -10.00 2.24 -24.92
N GLN A 75 -8.69 2.50 -24.99
CA GLN A 75 -7.87 2.73 -23.80
C GLN A 75 -7.90 4.15 -23.27
N GLY A 76 -7.98 4.28 -21.95
CA GLY A 76 -7.59 5.53 -21.30
C GLY A 76 -6.08 5.75 -21.37
N THR A 77 -5.68 7.01 -21.15
CA THR A 77 -4.28 7.45 -21.22
C THR A 77 -3.77 7.76 -19.82
N LEU A 78 -2.53 7.37 -19.51
CA LEU A 78 -1.84 7.83 -18.31
C LEU A 78 -1.00 9.05 -18.68
N VAL A 79 -1.08 10.09 -17.87
CA VAL A 79 -0.24 11.30 -18.00
C VAL A 79 0.47 11.57 -16.68
N GLU A 80 1.69 12.11 -16.76
CA GLU A 80 2.44 12.57 -15.60
C GLU A 80 2.12 14.04 -15.35
N LEU A 81 1.80 14.35 -14.09
CA LEU A 81 1.65 15.71 -13.60
C LEU A 81 2.77 15.99 -12.60
N GLU A 82 3.71 16.84 -12.99
CA GLU A 82 4.75 17.35 -12.11
C GLU A 82 4.33 18.71 -11.55
N TYR A 83 4.55 18.93 -10.26
CA TYR A 83 4.20 20.16 -9.59
C TYR A 83 5.11 20.43 -8.39
N ASP A 84 5.32 21.71 -8.12
CA ASP A 84 6.02 22.18 -6.95
C ASP A 84 5.02 22.39 -5.82
N THR A 85 5.43 22.02 -4.61
CA THR A 85 4.64 22.20 -3.40
C THR A 85 5.57 22.43 -2.20
N TYR A 86 5.02 22.54 -1.00
CA TYR A 86 5.80 22.75 0.21
C TYR A 86 5.55 21.64 1.23
N GLU A 87 6.40 21.58 2.25
CA GLU A 87 6.24 20.64 3.37
C GLU A 87 4.86 20.86 4.04
N SER A 88 4.19 19.76 4.40
CA SER A 88 2.78 19.79 4.84
C SER A 88 2.53 20.36 6.24
N MET A 89 3.47 20.18 7.17
CA MET A 89 3.37 20.69 8.55
C MET A 89 3.64 22.19 8.61
N THR A 90 4.46 22.74 7.71
CA THR A 90 4.81 24.16 7.62
C THR A 90 4.44 24.77 6.26
N TYR A 91 3.34 24.31 5.66
CA TYR A 91 2.95 24.68 4.30
C TYR A 91 2.82 26.20 4.08
N GLU A 92 2.33 26.92 5.09
CA GLU A 92 2.15 28.39 5.04
C GLU A 92 3.47 29.17 5.03
N GLU A 93 4.56 28.55 5.51
CA GLU A 93 5.87 29.21 5.60
C GLU A 93 6.59 29.19 4.25
N GLU A 94 6.26 28.25 3.36
CA GLU A 94 6.80 28.11 2.01
C GLU A 94 8.35 28.04 1.95
N GLU A 95 8.99 27.52 3.00
CA GLU A 95 10.46 27.56 3.14
C GLU A 95 11.18 26.49 2.32
N GLU A 96 10.58 25.31 2.15
CA GLU A 96 11.17 24.18 1.42
C GLU A 96 10.28 23.76 0.25
N VAL A 97 10.78 24.00 -0.98
CA VAL A 97 10.12 23.55 -2.21
C VAL A 97 10.35 22.06 -2.41
N LEU A 98 9.25 21.32 -2.53
CA LEU A 98 9.19 19.90 -2.84
C LEU A 98 8.71 19.70 -4.27
N HIS A 99 9.50 19.01 -5.08
CA HIS A 99 9.10 18.58 -6.42
C HIS A 99 8.35 17.26 -6.32
N LYS A 100 7.07 17.26 -6.69
CA LYS A 100 6.21 16.08 -6.65
C LYS A 100 5.69 15.71 -8.03
N ARG A 101 5.35 14.44 -8.15
CA ARG A 101 4.76 13.85 -9.35
C ARG A 101 3.50 13.08 -9.00
N ALA A 102 2.51 13.12 -9.89
CA ALA A 102 1.31 12.30 -9.83
C ALA A 102 1.06 11.63 -11.19
N ILE A 103 0.49 10.41 -11.15
CA ILE A 103 0.00 9.71 -12.34
C ILE A 103 -1.50 9.93 -12.45
N VAL A 104 -1.94 10.52 -13.57
CA VAL A 104 -3.35 10.82 -13.83
C VAL A 104 -3.86 9.91 -14.93
N TYR A 105 -4.97 9.22 -14.67
CA TYR A 105 -5.70 8.45 -15.69
C TYR A 105 -6.77 9.33 -16.34
N LEU A 106 -6.67 9.49 -17.65
CA LEU A 106 -7.68 10.13 -18.48
C LEU A 106 -8.51 9.06 -19.19
N PRO A 107 -9.85 9.10 -19.13
CA PRO A 107 -10.70 8.13 -19.79
C PRO A 107 -10.54 8.21 -21.32
N TYR A 108 -10.87 7.11 -22.01
CA TYR A 108 -10.92 7.11 -23.47
C TYR A 108 -11.86 8.22 -23.98
N GLY A 109 -11.39 9.01 -24.96
CA GLY A 109 -12.16 10.13 -25.49
C GLY A 109 -12.27 11.34 -24.56
N TYR A 110 -11.36 11.47 -23.58
CA TYR A 110 -11.26 12.65 -22.73
C TYR A 110 -11.26 13.96 -23.55
N SER A 111 -12.03 14.95 -23.10
CA SER A 111 -12.09 16.30 -23.66
C SER A 111 -12.06 17.34 -22.56
N GLU A 112 -11.25 18.38 -22.74
CA GLU A 112 -11.15 19.51 -21.80
C GLU A 112 -12.47 20.31 -21.66
N GLU A 113 -13.38 20.19 -22.63
CA GLU A 113 -14.68 20.87 -22.62
C GLU A 113 -15.72 20.17 -21.71
N THR A 114 -15.42 18.96 -21.24
CA THR A 114 -16.34 18.15 -20.43
C THR A 114 -15.86 18.08 -18.98
N ALA A 115 -16.77 18.30 -18.03
CA ALA A 115 -16.48 18.09 -16.62
C ALA A 115 -16.62 16.59 -16.27
N TYR A 116 -15.62 16.04 -15.57
CA TYR A 116 -15.59 14.65 -15.13
C TYR A 116 -15.56 14.55 -13.60
N ASN A 117 -16.06 13.43 -13.07
CA ASN A 117 -15.84 13.09 -11.66
C ASN A 117 -14.35 12.81 -11.44
N VAL A 118 -13.83 13.26 -10.29
CA VAL A 118 -12.43 13.05 -9.91
C VAL A 118 -12.37 12.09 -8.73
N PHE A 119 -11.54 11.05 -8.86
CA PHE A 119 -11.26 10.09 -7.82
C PHE A 119 -9.77 10.11 -7.49
N TYR A 120 -9.43 10.42 -6.25
CA TYR A 120 -8.05 10.42 -5.76
C TYR A 120 -7.73 9.05 -5.14
N LEU A 121 -6.69 8.40 -5.66
CA LEU A 121 -6.22 7.11 -5.16
C LEU A 121 -4.81 7.26 -4.59
N MET A 122 -4.67 7.05 -3.29
CA MET A 122 -3.38 7.06 -2.59
C MET A 122 -2.87 5.64 -2.36
N HIS A 123 -1.57 5.46 -2.55
CA HIS A 123 -0.83 4.25 -2.26
C HIS A 123 -0.67 3.99 -0.75
N GLY A 124 -0.38 2.73 -0.41
CA GLY A 124 -0.03 2.35 0.96
C GLY A 124 1.35 2.85 1.37
N GLY A 125 1.69 2.63 2.65
CA GLY A 125 3.05 2.90 3.14
C GLY A 125 4.12 2.13 2.37
N TRP A 126 5.33 2.70 2.29
CA TRP A 126 6.47 2.12 1.57
C TRP A 126 6.30 1.98 0.04
N SER A 127 5.32 2.69 -0.53
CA SER A 127 5.03 2.70 -1.97
C SER A 127 5.11 4.12 -2.54
N ASN A 128 4.78 4.27 -3.83
CA ASN A 128 4.80 5.55 -4.53
C ASN A 128 3.64 5.70 -5.53
N GLU A 129 3.58 6.82 -6.25
CA GLU A 129 2.54 7.19 -7.21
C GLU A 129 2.36 6.21 -8.37
N THR A 130 3.38 5.42 -8.69
CA THR A 130 3.35 4.46 -9.81
C THR A 130 2.80 3.08 -9.41
N THR A 131 2.54 2.86 -8.12
CA THR A 131 2.22 1.53 -7.57
C THR A 131 1.02 0.87 -8.24
N TYR A 132 -0.07 1.62 -8.42
CA TYR A 132 -1.31 1.06 -8.93
C TYR A 132 -1.37 1.01 -10.45
N LEU A 133 -1.11 2.14 -11.11
CA LEU A 133 -1.33 2.29 -12.55
C LEU A 133 -0.05 2.17 -13.39
N GLY A 134 1.13 2.19 -12.78
CA GLY A 134 2.41 2.25 -13.48
C GLY A 134 2.73 3.66 -13.98
N THR A 135 3.51 3.75 -15.05
CA THR A 135 3.85 5.00 -15.76
C THR A 135 3.24 4.99 -17.16
N PRO A 136 3.21 6.13 -17.89
CA PRO A 136 2.72 6.15 -19.28
C PRO A 136 3.43 5.14 -20.19
N ASP A 137 4.75 5.00 -20.03
CA ASP A 137 5.56 4.07 -20.84
C ASP A 137 5.51 2.62 -20.34
N ARG A 138 5.16 2.41 -19.07
CA ARG A 138 5.11 1.08 -18.45
C ARG A 138 3.91 0.99 -17.51
N PRO A 139 2.69 0.86 -18.06
CA PRO A 139 1.48 0.75 -17.28
C PRO A 139 1.41 -0.61 -16.55
N ASN A 140 0.77 -0.62 -15.39
CA ASN A 140 0.43 -1.85 -14.66
C ASN A 140 -0.97 -2.34 -15.06
N ASP A 141 -1.28 -3.61 -14.79
CA ASP A 141 -2.52 -4.27 -15.20
C ASP A 141 -3.79 -3.57 -14.70
N LEU A 142 -3.72 -2.87 -13.56
CA LEU A 142 -4.87 -2.12 -13.04
C LEU A 142 -5.37 -1.03 -14.00
N LYS A 143 -4.49 -0.48 -14.86
CA LYS A 143 -4.90 0.44 -15.94
C LYS A 143 -5.97 -0.20 -16.84
N MET A 144 -5.83 -1.49 -17.17
CA MET A 144 -6.79 -2.20 -18.02
C MET A 144 -8.15 -2.34 -17.33
N CYS A 145 -8.14 -2.64 -16.03
CA CYS A 145 -9.36 -2.75 -15.23
C CYS A 145 -10.17 -1.45 -15.20
N TRP A 146 -9.51 -0.29 -15.30
CA TRP A 146 -10.18 1.02 -15.34
C TRP A 146 -10.74 1.36 -16.71
N THR A 147 -10.26 0.66 -17.73
CA THR A 147 -10.59 0.89 -19.14
C THR A 147 -11.83 0.10 -19.57
N MET A 148 -11.88 -1.19 -19.23
CA MET A 148 -12.90 -2.15 -19.68
C MET A 148 -14.36 -1.83 -19.30
N PRO A 149 -14.69 -1.22 -18.14
CA PRO A 149 -16.05 -0.79 -17.84
C PRO A 149 -16.64 0.18 -18.86
N TRP A 150 -15.81 1.02 -19.48
CA TRP A 150 -16.21 1.97 -20.52
C TRP A 150 -16.51 1.27 -21.85
N GLN A 151 -15.79 0.20 -22.18
CA GLN A 151 -16.03 -0.60 -23.39
C GLN A 151 -17.28 -1.47 -23.31
N THR A 152 -17.51 -2.05 -22.13
CA THR A 152 -18.64 -2.98 -21.93
C THR A 152 -19.97 -2.27 -21.66
N GLY A 153 -19.98 -0.93 -21.60
CA GLY A 153 -21.17 -0.13 -21.27
C GLY A 153 -21.66 -0.32 -19.83
N LYS A 154 -20.86 -0.96 -18.97
CA LYS A 154 -21.16 -1.22 -17.55
C LYS A 154 -20.56 -0.11 -16.69
N SER A 155 -20.99 1.13 -16.91
CA SER A 155 -20.77 2.21 -15.94
C SER A 155 -21.62 1.90 -14.72
N SER A 156 -20.98 1.79 -13.54
CA SER A 156 -21.69 1.72 -12.26
C SER A 156 -22.63 2.92 -12.16
N ARG A 157 -23.93 2.66 -12.10
CA ARG A 157 -24.99 3.63 -11.85
C ARG A 157 -25.55 3.37 -10.46
#